data_AF-A0A7J4QJ39-F1
#
_entry.id   AF-A0A7J4QJ39-F1
#
_cell.length_a   1.000
_cell.length_b   1.000
_cell.length_c   1.000
_cell.angle_alpha   90.00
_cell.angle_beta   90.00
_cell.angle_gamma   90.00
#
_symmetry.space_group_name_H-M   'P 1'
#
loop_
_entity.id
_entity.type
_entity.pdbx_description
1 polymer ?
#
loop_
_entity_poly.entity_id
_entity_poly.type
_entity_poly.pdbx_seq_one_letter_code
_entity_poly.pdbx_strand_id
1 'polypeptide(L)'
;MSTVVGDTIYFSANDGIHGAELWAHSTDNASTWLVQDVFTGANGSYPGAYFEMLVGDALYFSAITDDAGVELWMMSMEHMIFYG
;
A
#
# COMPACT_ATOMS: atom_id res chain seq x y z
N MET A 1 4.13 -5.80 -5.44
CA MET A 1 3.34 -4.73 -6.07
C MET A 1 4.20 -3.51 -6.40
N SER A 2 3.81 -2.76 -7.42
CA SER A 2 4.24 -1.36 -7.63
C SER A 2 3.25 -0.67 -8.57
N THR A 3 2.47 0.27 -8.06
CA THR A 3 1.47 1.03 -8.83
C THR A 3 1.67 2.53 -8.63
N VAL A 4 1.48 3.31 -9.70
CA VAL A 4 1.53 4.76 -9.65
C VAL A 4 0.11 5.33 -9.69
N VAL A 5 -0.22 6.24 -8.78
CA VAL A 5 -1.44 7.05 -8.82
C VAL A 5 -1.05 8.52 -8.61
N GLY A 6 -1.32 9.35 -9.62
CA GLY A 6 -0.79 10.72 -9.66
C GLY A 6 0.74 10.71 -9.54
N ASP A 7 1.26 11.52 -8.62
CA ASP A 7 2.69 11.62 -8.32
C ASP A 7 3.14 10.71 -7.16
N THR A 8 2.32 9.72 -6.79
CA THR A 8 2.62 8.79 -5.70
C THR A 8 2.80 7.36 -6.23
N ILE A 9 3.92 6.75 -5.86
CA ILE A 9 4.22 5.34 -6.11
C ILE A 9 3.83 4.57 -4.86
N TYR A 10 2.92 3.61 -4.99
CA TYR A 10 2.55 2.64 -3.96
C TYR A 10 3.29 1.34 -4.22
N PHE A 11 3.88 0.74 -3.18
CA PHE A 11 4.71 -0.45 -3.32
C PHE A 11 4.77 -1.26 -2.02
N SER A 12 5.21 -2.52 -2.11
CA SER A 12 5.53 -3.31 -0.93
C SER A 12 6.99 -3.10 -0.55
N ALA A 13 7.27 -2.80 0.72
CA ALA A 13 8.62 -2.66 1.24
C ALA A 13 8.73 -3.11 2.69
N ASN A 14 9.96 -3.45 3.09
CA ASN A 14 10.30 -3.90 4.43
C ASN A 14 11.39 -3.00 5.01
N ASP A 15 11.11 -2.37 6.14
CA ASP A 15 12.04 -1.48 6.85
C ASP A 15 12.82 -2.17 7.98
N GLY A 16 12.63 -3.48 8.14
CA GLY A 16 13.22 -4.30 9.19
C GLY A 16 12.48 -4.26 10.54
N ILE A 17 11.42 -3.46 10.67
CA ILE A 17 10.62 -3.31 11.89
C ILE A 17 9.20 -3.85 11.68
N HIS A 18 8.55 -3.44 10.58
CA HIS A 18 7.15 -3.76 10.27
C HIS A 18 7.00 -4.93 9.29
N GLY A 19 8.10 -5.55 8.86
CA GLY A 19 8.03 -6.55 7.79
C GLY A 19 7.64 -5.92 6.44
N ALA A 20 7.31 -6.75 5.45
CA ALA A 20 6.89 -6.28 4.13
C ALA A 20 5.44 -5.76 4.14
N GLU A 21 5.28 -4.44 4.13
CA GLU A 21 3.99 -3.74 4.26
C GLU A 21 3.69 -2.82 3.09
N LEU A 22 2.59 -2.04 3.15
CA LEU A 22 2.21 -1.09 2.10
C LEU A 22 2.89 0.25 2.34
N TRP A 23 3.69 0.68 1.38
CA TRP A 23 4.44 1.94 1.41
C TRP A 23 4.06 2.82 0.24
N ALA A 24 4.31 4.12 0.42
CA ALA A 24 4.15 5.12 -0.62
C ALA A 24 5.38 6.01 -0.72
N HIS A 25 5.67 6.50 -1.92
CA HIS A 25 6.67 7.50 -2.20
C HIS A 25 6.09 8.57 -3.11
N SER A 26 6.10 9.82 -2.65
CA SER A 26 5.70 10.96 -3.49
C SER A 26 6.91 11.49 -4.24
N THR A 27 6.81 11.55 -5.56
CA THR A 27 7.87 12.11 -6.42
C THR A 27 7.90 13.64 -6.41
N ASP A 28 6.83 14.29 -5.92
CA ASP A 28 6.74 15.75 -5.81
C ASP A 28 7.66 16.30 -4.71
N ASN A 29 7.58 15.69 -3.52
CA ASN A 29 8.35 16.14 -2.34
C ASN A 29 9.44 15.14 -1.90
N ALA A 30 9.66 14.08 -2.68
CA ALA A 30 10.62 13.00 -2.42
C ALA A 30 10.46 12.33 -1.03
N SER A 31 9.24 12.29 -0.49
CA SER A 31 8.95 11.65 0.79
C SER A 31 8.53 10.19 0.61
N THR A 32 8.96 9.34 1.54
CA THR A 32 8.53 7.95 1.66
C THR A 32 7.84 7.73 2.99
N TRP A 33 6.69 7.07 3.02
CA TRP A 33 5.98 6.77 4.26
C TRP A 33 5.32 5.39 4.21
N LEU A 34 5.17 4.79 5.40
CA LEU A 34 4.36 3.61 5.62
C LEU A 34 2.89 4.03 5.51
N VAL A 35 2.16 3.44 4.57
CA VAL A 35 0.73 3.72 4.36
C VAL A 35 -0.10 2.94 5.34
N GLN A 36 0.17 1.64 5.45
CA GLN A 36 -0.54 0.74 6.32
C GLN A 36 0.37 -0.40 6.78
N ASP A 37 0.43 -0.60 8.08
CA ASP A 37 0.91 -1.82 8.73
C ASP A 37 -0.29 -2.77 8.85
N VAL A 38 -0.41 -3.73 7.93
CA VAL A 38 -1.51 -4.72 7.93
C VAL A 38 -1.15 -5.89 8.84
N PHE A 39 0.10 -6.35 8.82
CA PHE A 39 0.59 -7.41 9.69
C PHE A 39 1.58 -6.85 10.70
N THR A 40 1.12 -6.63 11.92
CA THR A 40 1.97 -6.05 12.96
C THR A 40 3.20 -6.92 13.26
N GLY A 41 4.37 -6.29 13.27
CA GLY A 41 5.65 -6.94 13.58
C GLY A 41 6.41 -7.40 12.33
N ALA A 42 7.50 -8.14 12.52
CA ALA A 42 8.50 -8.31 11.46
C ALA A 42 8.11 -9.28 10.31
N ASN A 43 6.95 -9.94 10.38
CA ASN A 43 6.55 -10.94 9.37
C ASN A 43 6.07 -10.26 8.08
N GLY A 44 5.29 -9.19 8.17
CA GLY A 44 4.74 -8.47 7.03
C GLY A 44 3.53 -9.13 6.38
N SER A 45 2.74 -8.33 5.67
CA SER A 45 1.52 -8.70 4.96
C SER A 45 1.71 -8.96 3.46
N TYR A 46 2.87 -8.61 2.91
CA TYR A 46 3.22 -8.76 1.49
C TYR A 46 2.15 -8.21 0.50
N PRO A 47 1.85 -6.90 0.53
CA PRO A 47 0.81 -6.31 -0.32
C PRO A 47 1.04 -6.56 -1.81
N GLY A 48 -0.06 -6.93 -2.48
CA GLY A 48 -0.14 -7.27 -3.89
C GLY A 48 0.83 -8.37 -4.35
N ALA A 49 1.18 -9.31 -3.47
CA ALA A 49 1.95 -10.49 -3.85
C ALA A 49 1.18 -11.45 -4.76
N TYR A 50 -0.15 -11.51 -4.63
CA TYR A 50 -1.01 -12.43 -5.39
C TYR A 50 -1.99 -11.71 -6.33
N PHE A 51 -2.45 -10.50 -5.95
CA PHE A 51 -3.40 -9.72 -6.73
C PHE A 51 -3.17 -8.23 -6.52
N GLU A 52 -3.27 -7.45 -7.60
CA GLU A 52 -3.21 -6.00 -7.59
C GLU A 52 -4.06 -5.46 -8.76
N MET A 53 -4.89 -4.46 -8.52
CA MET A 53 -5.69 -3.80 -9.54
C MET A 53 -6.10 -2.39 -9.12
N LEU A 54 -5.89 -1.42 -10.01
CA LEU A 54 -6.43 -0.07 -9.85
C LEU A 54 -7.76 0.03 -10.63
N VAL A 55 -8.85 0.37 -9.95
CA VAL A 55 -10.18 0.59 -10.56
C VAL A 55 -10.71 1.95 -10.12
N GLY A 56 -10.72 2.91 -11.06
CA GLY A 56 -11.00 4.30 -10.72
C GLY A 56 -9.98 4.81 -9.69
N ASP A 57 -10.49 5.40 -8.60
CA ASP A 57 -9.68 5.94 -7.51
C ASP A 57 -9.45 4.92 -6.38
N ALA A 58 -9.56 3.62 -6.65
CA ALA A 58 -9.37 2.58 -5.64
C ALA A 58 -8.31 1.55 -6.07
N LEU A 59 -7.30 1.37 -5.21
CA LEU A 59 -6.30 0.31 -5.35
C LEU A 59 -6.76 -0.92 -4.56
N TYR A 60 -7.01 -2.01 -5.27
CA TYR A 60 -7.31 -3.31 -4.72
C TYR A 60 -6.05 -4.16 -4.73
N PHE A 61 -5.74 -4.83 -3.64
CA PHE A 61 -4.55 -5.66 -3.55
C PHE A 61 -4.73 -6.80 -2.56
N SER A 62 -4.00 -7.89 -2.75
CA SER A 62 -3.94 -8.98 -1.78
C SER A 62 -3.01 -8.62 -0.63
N ALA A 63 -3.35 -8.95 0.62
CA ALA A 63 -2.41 -8.91 1.74
C ALA A 63 -2.69 -10.06 2.71
N ILE A 64 -1.67 -10.48 3.46
CA ILE A 64 -1.75 -11.58 4.42
C ILE A 64 -2.01 -11.02 5.82
N THR A 65 -2.95 -11.63 6.53
CA THR A 65 -3.13 -11.48 7.98
C THR A 65 -2.79 -12.77 8.72
N ASP A 66 -2.54 -12.67 10.03
CA ASP A 66 -2.26 -13.81 10.90
C ASP A 66 -3.46 -14.73 11.07
N ASP A 67 -4.67 -14.17 11.07
CA ASP A 67 -5.91 -14.92 11.35
C ASP A 67 -6.50 -15.64 10.12
N ALA A 68 -6.28 -15.15 8.90
CA ALA A 68 -7.05 -15.58 7.74
C ALA A 68 -6.24 -15.92 6.46
N GLY A 69 -4.92 -15.73 6.45
CA GLY A 69 -4.11 -15.94 5.25
C GLY A 69 -4.28 -14.79 4.25
N VAL A 70 -4.31 -15.08 2.93
CA VAL A 70 -4.39 -14.03 1.89
C VAL A 70 -5.81 -13.50 1.76
N GLU A 71 -5.97 -12.19 1.91
CA GLU A 71 -7.24 -11.47 1.83
C GLU A 71 -7.21 -10.36 0.77
N LEU A 72 -8.37 -9.93 0.30
CA LEU A 72 -8.51 -8.78 -0.59
C LEU A 72 -8.69 -7.49 0.23
N TRP A 73 -7.78 -6.55 0.03
CA TRP A 73 -7.80 -5.22 0.63
C TRP A 73 -8.08 -4.17 -0.43
N MET A 74 -8.65 -3.04 0.02
CA MET A 74 -8.90 -1.87 -0.82
C MET A 74 -8.40 -0.62 -0.09
N MET A 75 -7.72 0.24 -0.83
CA MET A 75 -7.41 1.60 -0.41
C MET A 75 -8.02 2.59 -1.39
N SER A 76 -8.83 3.51 -0.87
CA SER A 76 -9.35 4.64 -1.64
C SER A 76 -8.28 5.73 -1.72
N MET A 77 -7.99 6.15 -2.94
CA MET A 77 -7.23 7.36 -3.22
C MET A 77 -8.26 8.49 -3.14
N GLU A 78 -8.46 9.09 -1.96
CA GLU A 78 -9.34 10.25 -1.90
C GLU A 78 -8.82 11.31 -2.88
N HIS A 79 -9.70 11.75 -3.79
CA HIS A 79 -9.50 12.96 -4.57
C HIS A 79 -9.13 14.07 -3.59
N MET A 80 -7.84 14.45 -3.52
CA MET A 80 -7.43 15.65 -2.81
C MET A 80 -7.97 16.84 -3.60
N ILE A 81 -9.22 17.21 -3.35
CA ILE A 81 -9.77 18.48 -3.81
C ILE A 81 -9.16 19.55 -2.92
N PHE A 82 -8.09 20.19 -3.40
CA PHE A 82 -7.63 21.45 -2.85
C PHE A 82 -8.64 22.52 -3.23
N TYR A 83 -9.41 23.02 -2.25
CA TYR A 83 -10.05 24.32 -2.41
C TYR A 83 -8.97 25.39 -2.19
N GLY A 84 -8.78 26.25 -3.19
CA GLY A 84 -7.82 27.36 -3.16
C GLY A 84 -8.20 28.49 -2.22
#